data_AF-A0A7K4CTE6-F1
#
_entry.id   AF-A0A7K4CTE6-F1
#
_cell.length_a   1.000
_cell.length_b   1.000
_cell.length_c   1.000
_cell.angle_alpha   90.00
_cell.angle_beta   90.00
_cell.angle_gamma   90.00
#
_symmetry.space_group_name_H-M   'P 1'
#
loop_
_entity.id
_entity.type
_entity.pdbx_description
1 polymer ?
#
loop_
_entity_poly.entity_id
_entity_poly.type
_entity_poly.pdbx_seq_one_letter_code
_entity_poly.pdbx_strand_id
1 'polypeptide(L)'
;MATRNIGIPVNPPQKTCTDAQCPYHGTISVRGRLYEGVVTSTSMQKTITVRRDFLFKVKKYKRYERRNSKSSVHCPPCIDVAVGDSVVYMETRKISKTVAAVVIENKTASKAAGAKYNKDDKDDKEAQA
;
A
#
# COMPACT_ATOMS: atom_id res chain seq x y z
N MET A 1 -21.72 8.96 -3.44
CA MET A 1 -20.91 10.20 -3.30
C MET A 1 -19.80 10.16 -4.34
N ALA A 2 -19.43 11.30 -4.92
CA ALA A 2 -18.39 11.37 -5.95
C ALA A 2 -16.99 11.17 -5.35
N THR A 3 -16.13 10.47 -6.09
CA THR A 3 -14.74 10.18 -5.73
C THR A 3 -13.88 11.45 -5.89
N ARG A 4 -13.23 11.89 -4.81
CA ARG A 4 -12.30 13.03 -4.84
C ARG A 4 -10.97 12.63 -5.47
N ASN A 5 -10.38 13.54 -6.24
CA ASN A 5 -9.02 13.38 -6.72
C ASN A 5 -8.03 13.73 -5.59
N ILE A 6 -7.16 12.77 -5.27
CA ILE A 6 -6.18 12.85 -4.18
C ILE A 6 -4.87 13.53 -4.65
N GLY A 7 -4.66 13.70 -5.95
CA GLY A 7 -3.46 14.34 -6.52
C GLY A 7 -2.25 13.41 -6.64
N ILE A 8 -2.46 12.10 -6.59
CA ILE A 8 -1.42 11.06 -6.71
C ILE A 8 -1.86 10.10 -7.83
N PRO A 9 -0.94 9.60 -8.68
CA PRO A 9 -1.27 8.60 -9.70
C PRO A 9 -1.47 7.22 -9.06
N VAL A 10 -2.67 6.98 -8.53
CA VAL A 10 -3.10 5.71 -7.94
C VAL A 10 -4.44 5.31 -8.53
N ASN A 11 -4.71 4.00 -8.56
CA ASN A 11 -5.99 3.51 -9.05
C ASN A 11 -7.09 3.83 -8.02
N PRO A 12 -8.11 4.63 -8.38
CA PRO A 12 -9.20 4.94 -7.47
C PRO A 12 -10.05 3.68 -7.19
N PRO A 13 -10.64 3.57 -5.99
CA PRO A 13 -11.51 2.46 -5.65
C PRO A 13 -12.81 2.52 -6.44
N GLN A 14 -13.30 1.36 -6.89
CA GLN A 14 -14.57 1.23 -7.59
C GLN A 14 -15.77 1.30 -6.63
N LYS A 15 -15.58 0.90 -5.37
CA LYS A 15 -16.65 0.90 -4.36
C LYS A 15 -16.83 2.28 -3.74
N THR A 16 -18.08 2.65 -3.50
CA THR A 16 -18.44 3.85 -2.75
C THR A 16 -18.52 3.56 -1.25
N CYS A 17 -18.05 4.47 -0.41
CA CYS A 17 -18.17 4.36 1.05
C CYS A 17 -18.67 5.65 1.69
N THR A 18 -19.25 5.52 2.88
CA THR A 18 -19.82 6.61 3.70
C THR A 18 -18.92 7.05 4.86
N ASP A 19 -17.69 6.53 4.93
CA ASP A 19 -16.78 6.80 6.03
C ASP A 19 -16.14 8.20 5.93
N ALA A 20 -16.27 8.97 7.02
CA ALA A 20 -15.69 10.33 7.11
C ALA A 20 -14.15 10.34 7.02
N GLN A 21 -13.50 9.26 7.44
CA GLN A 21 -12.04 9.12 7.44
C GLN A 21 -11.49 8.52 6.13
N CYS A 22 -12.33 8.36 5.11
CA CYS A 22 -11.88 7.95 3.78
C CYS A 22 -11.26 9.15 3.01
N PRO A 23 -10.15 8.98 2.28
CA PRO A 23 -9.54 10.06 1.51
C PRO A 23 -10.30 10.37 0.21
N TYR A 24 -11.05 9.39 -0.32
CA TYR A 24 -11.81 9.55 -1.56
C TYR A 24 -13.20 10.16 -1.35
N HIS A 25 -13.95 9.69 -0.35
CA HIS A 25 -15.34 10.12 -0.10
C HIS A 25 -15.49 10.97 1.16
N GLY A 26 -14.50 10.94 2.05
CA GLY A 26 -14.52 11.66 3.33
C GLY A 26 -13.77 12.98 3.28
N THR A 27 -13.44 13.50 4.46
CA THR A 27 -12.86 14.84 4.65
C THR A 27 -11.34 14.83 4.84
N ILE A 28 -10.73 13.66 5.02
CA ILE A 28 -9.29 13.56 5.26
C ILE A 28 -8.50 13.84 3.98
N SER A 29 -7.54 14.76 4.08
CA SER A 29 -6.47 14.95 3.11
C SER A 29 -5.29 14.03 3.41
N VAL A 30 -4.73 13.41 2.38
CA VAL A 30 -3.45 12.71 2.48
C VAL A 30 -2.29 13.66 2.21
N ARG A 31 -1.13 13.40 2.81
CA ARG A 31 0.08 14.22 2.66
C ARG A 31 1.32 13.41 3.00
N GLY A 32 2.50 13.92 2.64
CA GLY A 32 3.76 13.34 3.09
C GLY A 32 4.14 12.08 2.29
N ARG A 33 4.60 11.05 2.99
CA ARG A 33 5.26 9.90 2.36
C ARG A 33 4.28 8.79 1.99
N LEU A 34 4.54 8.18 0.83
CA LEU A 34 3.90 6.96 0.36
C LEU A 34 4.72 5.74 0.80
N TYR A 35 4.05 4.75 1.34
CA TYR A 35 4.66 3.52 1.80
C TYR A 35 3.98 2.31 1.18
N GLU A 36 4.78 1.26 1.04
CA GLU A 36 4.33 -0.04 0.56
C GLU A 36 4.62 -1.08 1.63
N GLY A 37 3.68 -2.00 1.82
CA GLY A 37 3.86 -3.08 2.79
C GLY A 37 2.84 -4.19 2.62
N VAL A 38 3.07 -5.27 3.36
CA VAL A 38 2.25 -6.47 3.34
C VAL A 38 1.32 -6.49 4.54
N VAL A 39 0.07 -6.83 4.32
CA VAL A 39 -0.95 -6.87 5.37
C VAL A 39 -0.74 -8.11 6.23
N THR A 40 -0.55 -7.89 7.53
CA THR A 40 -0.33 -8.98 8.50
C THR A 40 -1.62 -9.39 9.21
N SER A 41 -2.50 -8.43 9.53
CA SER A 41 -3.76 -8.72 10.23
C SER A 41 -4.82 -7.69 9.86
N THR A 42 -6.04 -8.20 9.70
CA THR A 42 -7.27 -7.45 9.42
C THR A 42 -8.31 -7.59 10.54
N SER A 43 -7.90 -8.06 11.72
CA SER A 43 -8.82 -8.39 12.82
C SER A 43 -9.51 -7.18 13.46
N MET A 44 -8.94 -5.99 13.32
CA MET A 44 -9.51 -4.76 13.87
C MET A 44 -10.52 -4.13 12.90
N GLN A 45 -11.59 -3.55 13.43
CA GLN A 45 -12.56 -2.84 12.60
C GLN A 45 -11.92 -1.59 11.96
N LYS A 46 -12.03 -1.48 10.63
CA LYS A 46 -11.56 -0.34 9.81
C LYS A 46 -10.07 -0.01 9.96
N THR A 47 -9.28 -0.89 10.58
CA THR A 47 -7.85 -0.68 10.80
C THR A 47 -7.13 -1.98 10.52
N ILE A 48 -6.04 -1.91 9.77
CA ILE A 48 -5.21 -3.05 9.43
C ILE A 48 -3.81 -2.86 9.95
N THR A 49 -3.13 -3.96 10.24
CA THR A 49 -1.70 -3.95 10.57
C THR A 49 -0.89 -4.29 9.34
N VAL A 50 -0.09 -3.34 8.88
CA VAL A 50 0.79 -3.50 7.72
C VAL A 50 2.22 -3.68 8.21
N ARG A 51 2.93 -4.65 7.63
CA ARG A 51 4.33 -4.93 7.88
C ARG A 51 5.15 -4.48 6.67
N ARG A 52 6.23 -3.76 6.94
CA ARG A 52 7.24 -3.43 5.95
C ARG A 52 8.54 -4.12 6.32
N ASP A 53 9.05 -4.93 5.41
CA ASP A 53 10.38 -5.53 5.52
C ASP A 53 11.39 -4.65 4.78
N PHE A 54 12.54 -4.39 5.39
CA PHE A 54 13.63 -3.65 4.77
C PHE A 54 14.99 -4.18 5.23
N LEU A 55 16.00 -3.97 4.40
CA LEU A 55 17.37 -4.33 4.71
C LEU A 55 18.08 -3.14 5.36
N PHE A 56 18.64 -3.33 6.55
CA PHE A 56 19.45 -2.32 7.20
C PHE A 56 20.93 -2.66 7.05
N LYS A 57 21.75 -1.70 6.62
CA LYS A 57 23.19 -1.91 6.41
C LYS A 57 23.96 -1.69 7.70
N VAL A 58 24.61 -2.73 8.22
CA VAL A 58 25.48 -2.60 9.39
C VAL A 58 26.85 -2.12 8.92
N LYS A 59 27.16 -0.84 9.19
CA LYS A 59 28.36 -0.14 8.68
C LYS A 59 29.67 -0.89 8.98
N LYS A 60 29.84 -1.39 10.21
CA LYS A 60 31.05 -2.10 10.65
C LYS A 60 31.30 -3.39 9.86
N TYR A 61 30.26 -4.20 9.67
CA TYR A 61 30.38 -5.52 9.05
C TYR A 61 30.13 -5.52 7.53
N LYS A 62 29.74 -4.38 6.95
CA LYS A 62 29.33 -4.23 5.55
C LYS A 62 28.26 -5.25 5.11
N ARG A 63 27.51 -5.82 6.05
CA ARG A 63 26.42 -6.79 5.83
C ARG A 63 25.07 -6.12 6.01
N TYR A 64 24.05 -6.70 5.39
CA TYR A 64 22.65 -6.31 5.58
C TYR A 64 21.97 -7.24 6.56
N GLU A 65 21.20 -6.66 7.47
CA GLU A 65 20.28 -7.39 8.35
C GLU A 65 18.84 -7.15 7.91
N ARG A 66 18.00 -8.18 8.05
CA ARG A 66 16.57 -8.10 7.75
C ARG A 66 15.85 -7.51 8.95
N ARG A 67 15.31 -6.31 8.82
CA ARG A 67 14.45 -5.67 9.82
C ARG A 67 13.02 -5.58 9.31
N ASN A 68 12.09 -5.48 10.24
CA ASN A 68 10.70 -5.22 9.94
C ASN A 68 10.16 -4.07 10.82
N SER A 69 9.18 -3.36 10.28
CA SER A 69 8.40 -2.37 11.02
C SER A 69 6.92 -2.64 10.80
N LYS A 70 6.13 -2.61 11.88
CA LYS A 70 4.68 -2.73 11.82
C LYS A 70 4.04 -1.36 11.99
N SER A 71 3.01 -1.09 11.19
CA SER A 71 2.26 0.15 11.24
C SER A 71 0.76 -0.14 11.23
N SER A 72 0.01 0.55 12.08
CA SER A 72 -1.45 0.51 12.08
C SER A 72 -1.98 1.54 11.09
N VAL A 73 -2.77 1.08 10.12
CA VAL A 73 -3.25 1.89 9.00
C VAL A 73 -4.77 1.82 8.96
N HIS A 74 -5.44 2.96 8.78
CA HIS A 74 -6.88 2.98 8.58
C HIS A 74 -7.21 2.41 7.19
N CYS A 75 -8.14 1.46 7.15
CA CYS A 75 -8.64 0.87 5.92
C CYS A 75 -10.06 1.37 5.69
N PRO A 76 -10.30 2.23 4.70
CA PRO A 76 -11.65 2.61 4.32
C PRO A 76 -12.37 1.40 3.70
N PRO A 77 -13.69 1.23 3.90
CA PRO A 77 -14.45 0.09 3.39
C PRO A 77 -14.62 0.12 1.86
N CYS A 78 -14.17 1.21 1.23
CA CYS A 78 -14.02 1.30 -0.21
C CYS A 78 -12.98 0.33 -0.79
N ILE A 79 -12.01 -0.11 0.02
CA ILE A 79 -10.89 -0.94 -0.41
C ILE A 79 -10.97 -2.24 0.37
N ASP A 80 -11.19 -3.35 -0.33
CA ASP A 80 -11.11 -4.68 0.27
C ASP A 80 -9.65 -5.13 0.34
N VAL A 81 -9.27 -5.63 1.51
CA VAL A 81 -7.90 -6.04 1.80
C VAL A 81 -7.94 -7.35 2.58
N ALA A 82 -7.18 -8.33 2.11
CA ALA A 82 -6.98 -9.60 2.79
C ALA A 82 -5.59 -9.69 3.43
N VAL A 83 -5.39 -10.69 4.30
CA VAL A 83 -4.07 -10.98 4.88
C VAL A 83 -3.15 -11.48 3.77
N GLY A 84 -1.93 -10.92 3.70
CA GLY A 84 -0.94 -11.24 2.66
C GLY A 84 -0.98 -10.30 1.45
N ASP A 85 -1.96 -9.42 1.34
CA ASP A 85 -2.00 -8.43 0.27
C ASP A 85 -0.89 -7.39 0.38
N SER A 86 -0.41 -6.92 -0.77
CA SER A 86 0.53 -5.80 -0.87
C SER A 86 -0.25 -4.51 -1.05
N VAL A 87 -0.18 -3.63 -0.06
CA VAL A 87 -0.95 -2.39 -0.01
C VAL A 87 -0.05 -1.18 -0.07
N VAL A 88 -0.56 -0.13 -0.71
CA VAL A 88 0.00 1.21 -0.68
C VAL A 88 -0.80 2.03 0.32
N TYR A 89 -0.10 2.62 1.26
CA TYR A 89 -0.67 3.50 2.25
C TYR A 89 0.12 4.80 2.34
N MET A 90 -0.55 5.86 2.74
CA MET A 90 0.05 7.19 2.85
C MET A 90 -0.21 7.79 4.21
N GLU A 91 0.71 8.64 4.62
CA GLU A 91 0.59 9.47 5.80
C GLU A 91 -0.59 10.45 5.70
N THR A 92 -1.21 10.72 6.85
CA THR A 92 -2.34 11.63 7.01
C THR A 92 -2.15 12.45 8.28
N ARG A 93 -3.09 13.35 8.57
CA ARG A 93 -3.22 13.84 9.95
C ARG A 93 -3.49 12.65 10.87
N LYS A 94 -3.12 12.76 12.14
CA LYS A 94 -3.39 11.69 13.11
C LYS A 94 -4.90 11.44 13.24
N ILE A 95 -5.34 10.20 13.04
CA ILE A 95 -6.74 9.76 13.13
C ILE A 95 -7.02 9.20 14.54
N SER A 96 -6.07 8.43 15.07
CA SER A 96 -6.14 7.82 16.39
C SER A 96 -4.75 7.78 17.04
N LYS A 97 -4.62 7.20 18.24
CA LYS A 97 -3.38 7.13 19.01
C LYS A 97 -2.21 6.57 18.18
N THR A 98 -2.45 5.47 17.46
CA THR A 98 -1.45 4.76 16.66
C THR A 98 -1.65 4.90 15.15
N VAL A 99 -2.84 5.34 14.72
CA VAL A 99 -3.21 5.41 13.30
C VAL A 99 -3.01 6.82 12.78
N ALA A 100 -2.00 6.99 11.93
CA ALA A 100 -1.67 8.23 11.24
C ALA A 100 -1.53 8.04 9.72
N ALA A 101 -1.98 6.90 9.20
CA ALA A 101 -1.90 6.56 7.79
C ALA A 101 -3.20 5.90 7.32
N VAL A 102 -3.47 6.03 6.02
CA VAL A 102 -4.65 5.45 5.36
C VAL A 102 -4.24 4.65 4.13
N VAL A 103 -4.94 3.54 3.86
CA VAL A 103 -4.76 2.73 2.64
C VAL A 103 -5.34 3.49 1.45
N ILE A 104 -4.55 3.57 0.37
CA ILE A 104 -4.94 4.25 -0.87
C ILE A 104 -5.24 3.24 -1.98
N GLU A 105 -4.43 2.20 -2.09
CA GLU A 105 -4.51 1.21 -3.18
C GLU A 105 -4.09 -0.19 -2.69
N ASN A 106 -4.76 -1.21 -3.22
CA ASN A 106 -4.34 -2.59 -3.09
C ASN A 106 -3.63 -3.05 -4.39
N LYS A 107 -2.32 -3.30 -4.33
CA LYS A 107 -1.50 -3.66 -5.51
C LYS A 107 -1.66 -5.10 -5.96
N THR A 108 -2.13 -6.01 -5.11
CA THR A 108 -2.31 -7.41 -5.53
C THR A 108 -3.46 -7.54 -6.54
N ALA A 109 -4.50 -6.70 -6.41
CA ALA A 109 -5.61 -6.65 -7.37
C ALA A 109 -5.19 -6.15 -8.76
N SER A 110 -4.24 -5.21 -8.86
CA SER A 110 -3.83 -4.63 -10.15
C SER A 110 -2.88 -5.53 -10.96
N LYS A 111 -2.11 -6.40 -10.31
CA LYS A 111 -1.24 -7.38 -11.00
C LYS A 111 -2.01 -8.43 -11.81
N ALA A 112 -3.26 -8.72 -11.46
CA ALA A 112 -4.12 -9.60 -12.26
C ALA A 112 -4.47 -9.01 -13.64
N ALA A 113 -4.44 -7.68 -13.79
CA ALA A 113 -4.65 -6.99 -15.06
C ALA A 113 -3.34 -6.73 -15.84
N GLY A 114 -2.18 -6.76 -15.16
CA GLY A 114 -0.86 -6.42 -15.70
C GLY A 114 0.04 -7.61 -16.07
N ALA A 115 -0.43 -8.85 -15.94
CA ALA A 115 0.33 -10.03 -16.38
C ALA A 115 0.30 -10.20 -17.92
N LYS A 116 0.73 -9.17 -18.66
CA LYS A 116 1.33 -9.36 -19.97
C LYS A 116 2.83 -9.40 -19.72
N TYR A 117 3.42 -10.60 -19.73
CA TYR A 117 4.84 -10.73 -20.04
C TYR A 117 5.04 -10.04 -21.40
N ASN A 118 5.82 -8.95 -21.47
CA ASN A 118 6.39 -8.55 -22.76
C ASN A 118 7.34 -9.68 -23.15
N LYS A 119 7.06 -10.33 -24.29
CA LYS A 119 7.87 -11.44 -24.81
C LYS A 119 9.23 -10.97 -25.33
N ASP A 120 9.48 -9.67 -25.38
CA ASP A 120 10.59 -9.07 -26.11
C ASP A 120 11.95 -9.08 -25.36
N ASP A 121 12.01 -9.39 -24.06
CA ASP A 121 13.28 -9.41 -23.31
C ASP A 121 14.03 -10.77 -23.36
N LYS A 122 13.47 -11.78 -24.05
CA LYS A 122 14.06 -13.14 -24.08
C LYS A 122 14.95 -13.41 -25.29
N ASP A 123 14.72 -12.74 -26.42
CA ASP A 123 15.43 -13.02 -27.67
C ASP A 123 16.85 -12.41 -27.69
N ASP A 124 17.11 -11.31 -26.98
CA ASP A 124 18.44 -10.67 -26.96
C ASP A 124 19.48 -11.41 -26.09
N LYS A 125 19.04 -12.26 -25.15
CA LYS A 125 19.93 -13.02 -24.25
C LYS A 125 20.25 -14.43 -24.72
N GLU A 126 19.47 -15.00 -25.64
CA GLU A 126 19.79 -16.27 -26.31
C GLU A 126 20.66 -16.05 -27.58
N ALA A 127 20.79 -14.82 -28.08
CA ALA A 127 21.62 -14.49 -29.25
C ALA A 127 23.11 -14.19 -28.94
N GLN A 128 23.51 -14.16 -27.66
CA GLN A 128 24.89 -13.90 -27.22
C GLN A 128 25.53 -15.04 -26.42
N ALA A 129 24.96 -16.25 -26.51
CA ALA A 129 25.52 -17.48 -25.94
C ALA A 129 25.99 -18.43 -27.04
#